data_AF-A0A396SHL7-F1
#
_entry.id   AF-A0A396SHL7-F1
#
_cell.length_a   1.000
_cell.length_b   1.000
_cell.length_c   1.000
_cell.angle_alpha   90.00
_cell.angle_beta   90.00
_cell.angle_gamma   90.00
#
_symmetry.space_group_name_H-M   'P 1'
#
loop_
_entity.id
_entity.type
_entity.pdbx_description
1 polymer ?
#
loop_
_entity_poly.entity_id
_entity_poly.type
_entity_poly.pdbx_seq_one_letter_code
_entity_poly.pdbx_strand_id
1 'polypeptide(L)' 'MNKAKAVMFIFAIAAMLSMISIGYAIAAQTWLGAIAGIVALYVVMSVGFKTKRKFRDQGLL' A
#
# COMPACT_ATOMS: atom_id res chain seq x y z
N MET A 1 -15.99 -13.27 4.84
CA MET A 1 -14.54 -12.97 4.84
C MET A 1 -14.12 -12.64 6.26
N ASN A 2 -13.12 -13.32 6.83
CA ASN A 2 -12.55 -12.93 8.13
C ASN A 2 -12.12 -11.45 8.07
N LYS A 3 -12.46 -10.68 9.12
CA LYS A 3 -12.21 -9.23 9.17
C LYS A 3 -10.74 -8.89 8.85
N ALA A 4 -9.79 -9.74 9.26
CA ALA A 4 -8.37 -9.60 8.95
C ALA A 4 -8.05 -9.69 7.45
N LYS A 5 -8.69 -10.59 6.69
CA LYS A 5 -8.52 -10.69 5.23
C LYS A 5 -9.08 -9.46 4.52
N ALA A 6 -10.19 -8.90 5.00
CA ALA A 6 -10.76 -7.66 4.45
C ALA A 6 -9.83 -6.46 4.69
N VAL A 7 -9.23 -6.32 5.87
CA VAL A 7 -8.26 -5.26 6.16
C VAL A 7 -7.02 -5.37 5.25
N MET A 8 -6.50 -6.57 5.03
CA MET A 8 -5.38 -6.79 4.11
C MET A 8 -5.73 -6.50 2.64
N PHE A 9 -6.97 -6.74 2.25
CA PHE A 9 -7.46 -6.40 0.91
C PHE A 9 -7.48 -4.87 0.69
N ILE A 10 -7.86 -4.08 1.70
CA ILE A 10 -7.81 -2.62 1.64
C ILE A 10 -6.36 -2.14 1.49
N PHE A 11 -5.40 -2.74 2.21
CA PHE A 11 -3.98 -2.43 2.02
C PHE A 11 -3.48 -2.77 0.61
N ALA A 12 -3.96 -3.86 0.02
CA ALA A 12 -3.60 -4.23 -1.36
C ALA A 12 -4.14 -3.20 -2.38
N ILE A 13 -5.38 -2.72 -2.19
CA ILE A 13 -5.95 -1.64 -3.02
C ILE A 13 -5.16 -0.35 -2.85
N ALA A 14 -4.82 0.03 -1.61
CA ALA A 14 -4.04 1.24 -1.34
C ALA A 14 -2.65 1.16 -2.01
N ALA A 15 -2.00 0.00 -2.00
CA ALA A 15 -0.72 -0.20 -2.67
C ALA A 15 -0.86 -0.09 -4.20
N MET A 16 -1.90 -0.68 -4.78
CA MET A 16 -2.22 -0.54 -6.21
C MET A 16 -2.46 0.92 -6.62
N LEU A 17 -3.28 1.66 -5.89
CA LEU A 17 -3.55 3.07 -6.16
C LEU A 17 -2.28 3.90 -6.11
N SER A 18 -1.42 3.60 -5.15
CA SER A 18 -0.15 4.29 -5.00
C SER A 18 0.79 3.95 -6.18
N MET A 19 0.83 2.71 -6.68
CA MET A 19 1.59 2.34 -7.90
C MET A 19 1.05 3.05 -9.16
N ILE A 20 -0.27 3.15 -9.30
CA ILE A 20 -0.91 3.87 -10.41
C ILE A 20 -0.54 5.36 -10.36
N SER A 21 -0.52 5.96 -9.17
CA SER A 21 -0.14 7.36 -8.99
C SER A 21 1.30 7.67 -9.44
N ILE A 22 2.23 6.73 -9.23
CA ILE A 22 3.60 6.85 -9.74
C ILE A 22 3.62 6.81 -11.27
N GLY A 23 2.91 5.86 -11.87
CA GLY A 23 2.81 5.76 -13.34
C GLY A 23 2.25 7.04 -13.96
N TYR A 24 1.21 7.60 -13.35
CA TYR A 24 0.64 8.88 -13.76
C TYR A 24 1.62 10.05 -13.60
N ALA A 25 2.34 10.12 -12.47
CA ALA A 25 3.31 11.19 -12.24
C ALA A 25 4.50 11.15 -13.22
N ILE A 26 4.94 9.95 -13.61
CA ILE A 26 5.98 9.77 -14.64
C ILE A 26 5.47 10.25 -16.01
N ALA A 27 4.23 9.88 -16.37
CA ALA A 27 3.61 10.33 -17.62
C ALA A 27 3.42 11.85 -17.67
N ALA A 28 3.07 12.47 -16.53
CA ALA A 28 2.95 13.91 -16.38
C ALA A 28 4.30 14.65 -16.23
N GLN A 29 5.44 13.93 -16.33
CA GLN A 29 6.81 14.50 -16.21
C GLN A 29 7.03 15.32 -14.93
N THR A 30 6.28 15.01 -13.86
CA THR A 30 6.38 15.73 -12.59
C THR A 30 7.23 14.95 -11.59
N TRP A 31 8.46 15.42 -11.40
CA TRP A 31 9.41 14.83 -10.45
C TRP A 31 8.87 14.80 -9.01
N LEU A 32 8.15 15.84 -8.59
CA LEU A 32 7.50 15.91 -7.28
C LEU A 32 6.42 14.83 -7.11
N GLY A 33 5.61 14.59 -8.14
CA GLY A 33 4.59 13.54 -8.09
C GLY A 33 5.20 12.14 -8.01
N ALA A 34 6.32 11.92 -8.69
CA ALA A 34 7.03 10.63 -8.64
C ALA A 34 7.61 10.38 -7.24
N ILE A 35 8.25 11.38 -6.63
CA ILE A 35 8.79 11.28 -5.26
C ILE A 35 7.66 11.06 -4.25
N ALA A 36 6.57 11.82 -4.35
CA ALA A 36 5.42 11.67 -3.47
C ALA A 36 4.80 10.27 -3.57
N GLY A 37 4.68 9.72 -4.79
CA GLY A 37 4.19 8.36 -5.02
C GLY A 37 5.10 7.29 -4.43
N ILE A 38 6.42 7.44 -4.55
CA ILE A 38 7.40 6.50 -3.95
C ILE A 38 7.29 6.52 -2.42
N VAL A 39 7.20 7.71 -1.81
CA VAL A 39 7.01 7.84 -0.36
C VAL A 39 5.69 7.22 0.07
N ALA A 40 4.61 7.46 -0.69
CA ALA A 40 3.31 6.84 -0.43
C ALA A 40 3.36 5.31 -0.49
N LEU A 41 4.08 4.71 -1.47
CA LEU A 41 4.26 3.25 -1.51
C LEU A 41 4.95 2.76 -0.24
N TYR A 42 6.02 3.44 0.17
CA TYR A 42 6.84 3.02 1.30
C TYR A 42 6.03 3.03 2.61
N VAL A 43 5.20 4.06 2.79
CA VAL A 43 4.28 4.17 3.93
C VAL A 43 3.22 3.06 3.87
N VAL A 44 2.55 2.86 2.73
CA VAL A 44 1.50 1.83 2.59
C VAL A 44 2.07 0.43 2.81
N MET A 45 3.24 0.13 2.24
CA MET A 45 3.91 -1.15 2.43
C MET A 45 4.36 -1.36 3.87
N SER A 46 5.01 -0.38 4.50
CA SER A 46 5.47 -0.52 5.89
C SER A 46 4.31 -0.76 6.87
N VAL A 47 3.19 -0.04 6.72
CA VAL A 47 1.99 -0.26 7.54
C VAL A 47 1.31 -1.59 7.20
N GLY A 48 1.25 -1.96 5.91
CA GLY A 48 0.73 -3.24 5.45
C GLY A 48 1.51 -4.44 6.01
N PHE A 49 2.85 -4.38 6.03
CA PHE A 49 3.70 -5.43 6.58
C PHE A 49 3.56 -5.56 8.10
N LYS A 50 3.51 -4.44 8.84
CA LYS A 50 3.24 -4.46 10.29
C LYS A 50 1.89 -5.09 10.61
N THR A 51 0.87 -4.74 9.83
CA THR A 51 -0.50 -5.27 9.97
C THR A 51 -0.58 -6.75 9.62
N LYS A 52 0.10 -7.19 8.54
CA LYS A 52 0.23 -8.60 8.16
C LYS A 52 0.88 -9.42 9.27
N ARG A 53 1.94 -8.90 9.90
CA ARG A 53 2.61 -9.56 11.03
C ARG A 53 1.66 -9.71 12.22
N LYS A 54 0.94 -8.65 12.59
CA LYS A 54 -0.03 -8.67 13.69
C LYS A 54 -1.16 -9.68 13.47
N PHE A 55 -1.69 -9.78 12.25
CA PHE A 55 -2.75 -10.76 11.96
C PHE A 55 -2.26 -12.20 11.96
N ARG A 56 -0.99 -12.44 11.57
CA ARG A 56 -0.37 -13.76 11.64
C ARG A 56 -0.10 -14.20 13.09
N ASP A 57 0.39 -13.29 13.94
CA ASP A 57 0.60 -13.57 15.37
C ASP A 57 -0.74 -13.83 16.11
N GLN A 58 -1.85 -13.33 15.59
CA GLN A 58 -3.20 -13.57 16.11
C GLN A 58 -3.88 -14.82 15.51
N GLY A 59 -3.21 -15.59 14.65
CA GLY A 59 -3.78 -16.77 13.99
C GLY A 59 -4.93 -16.47 13.02
N LEU A 60 -5.13 -15.19 12.66
CA LEU A 60 -6.18 -14.72 11.74
C LEU A 60 -5.75 -14.83 10.26
N LEU A 61 -4.47 -15.18 10.03
CA LEU A 61 -3.77 -15.27 8.74
C LEU A 61 -2.68 -16.32 8.79
#